data_AF-A0A9E6V6B1-F1
#
_entry.id   AF-A0A9E6V6B1-F1
#
_cell.length_a   1.000
_cell.length_b   1.000
_cell.length_c   1.000
_cell.angle_alpha   90.00
_cell.angle_beta   90.00
_cell.angle_gamma   90.00
#
_symmetry.space_group_name_H-M   'P 1'
#
loop_
_entity.id
_entity.type
_entity.pdbx_description
1 polymer ?
#
loop_
_entity_poly.entity_id
_entity_poly.type
_entity_poly.pdbx_seq_one_letter_code
_entity_poly.pdbx_strand_id
1 'polypeptide(L)'
;MPPPEKIMNLQYVRAFAALWVMIFHYTIGLAPDSLIARGAYMIVSHGYLGVDIFFVLSGYIVSYTYAHRKNTILGFMAMRYARIYVGFVPIVAVYLIYLNFAPIPFSGNIVKSLL
;
A
#
# COMPACT_ATOMS: atom_id res chain seq x y z
N MET A 1 31.45 6.41 -8.90
CA MET A 1 30.82 5.08 -8.82
C MET A 1 29.59 5.09 -9.70
N PRO A 2 29.42 4.09 -10.58
CA PRO A 2 28.22 3.99 -11.41
C PRO A 2 26.97 3.85 -10.52
N PRO A 3 25.81 4.34 -10.98
CA PRO A 3 24.56 4.21 -10.22
C PRO A 3 24.24 2.72 -10.01
N PRO A 4 23.70 2.32 -8.84
CA PRO A 4 23.34 0.94 -8.59
C PRO A 4 22.31 0.46 -9.63
N GLU A 5 22.59 -0.70 -10.22
CA GLU A 5 21.76 -1.31 -11.26
C GLU A 5 20.35 -1.60 -10.70
N LYS A 6 19.33 -1.27 -11.50
CA LYS A 6 17.94 -1.51 -11.11
C LYS A 6 17.64 -3.00 -11.24
N ILE A 7 17.49 -3.69 -10.12
CA ILE A 7 17.16 -5.11 -10.09
C ILE A 7 15.68 -5.32 -10.44
N MET A 8 15.37 -5.47 -11.73
CA MET A 8 13.99 -5.52 -12.24
C MET A 8 13.21 -6.73 -11.72
N ASN A 9 13.87 -7.89 -11.62
CA ASN A 9 13.25 -9.14 -11.17
C ASN A 9 12.58 -9.00 -9.80
N LEU A 10 13.23 -8.29 -8.87
CA LEU A 10 12.67 -8.06 -7.53
C LEU A 10 11.47 -7.10 -7.55
N GLN A 11 11.37 -6.21 -8.54
CA GLN A 11 10.20 -5.34 -8.67
C GLN A 11 8.98 -6.13 -9.12
N TYR A 12 9.14 -7.09 -10.03
CA TYR A 12 8.06 -7.99 -10.43
C TYR A 12 7.56 -8.86 -9.29
N VAL A 13 8.48 -9.44 -8.50
CA VAL A 13 8.10 -10.26 -7.33
C VAL A 13 7.33 -9.41 -6.30
N ARG A 14 7.75 -8.17 -6.07
CA ARG A 14 7.01 -7.25 -5.18
C ARG A 14 5.63 -6.90 -5.71
N ALA A 15 5.50 -6.65 -7.02
CA ALA A 15 4.21 -6.38 -7.64
C ALA A 15 3.27 -7.58 -7.49
N PHE A 16 3.77 -8.79 -7.74
CA PHE A 16 3.03 -10.03 -7.52
C PHE A 16 2.61 -10.19 -6.05
N ALA A 17 3.52 -9.99 -5.11
CA ALA A 17 3.23 -10.09 -3.67
C ALA A 17 2.14 -9.10 -3.23
N ALA A 18 2.21 -7.84 -3.68
CA ALA A 18 1.20 -6.83 -3.39
C ALA A 18 -0.17 -7.18 -3.98
N LEU A 19 -0.21 -7.71 -5.22
CA LEU A 19 -1.46 -8.19 -5.83
C LEU A 19 -2.06 -9.36 -5.06
N TRP A 20 -1.24 -10.31 -4.61
CA TRP A 20 -1.72 -11.43 -3.82
C TRP A 20 -2.34 -10.97 -2.49
N VAL A 21 -1.72 -10.01 -1.80
CA VAL A 21 -2.28 -9.38 -0.57
C VAL A 21 -3.59 -8.67 -0.86
N MET A 22 -3.69 -7.94 -1.99
CA MET A 22 -4.91 -7.25 -2.40
C MET A 22 -6.06 -8.24 -2.64
N ILE A 23 -5.81 -9.30 -3.41
CA ILE A 23 -6.81 -10.33 -3.71
C ILE A 23 -7.24 -11.04 -2.42
N PHE A 24 -6.30 -11.32 -1.51
CA PHE A 24 -6.61 -11.86 -0.19
C PHE A 24 -7.59 -10.97 0.59
N HIS A 25 -7.30 -9.68 0.72
CA HIS A 25 -8.21 -8.75 1.41
C HIS A 25 -9.58 -8.64 0.75
N TYR A 26 -9.64 -8.72 -0.58
CA TYR A 26 -10.91 -8.68 -1.31
C TYR A 26 -11.75 -9.95 -1.13
N THR A 27 -11.11 -11.08 -0.81
CA THR A 27 -11.76 -12.40 -0.72
C THR A 27 -12.00 -12.86 0.72
N ILE A 28 -11.47 -12.14 1.72
CA ILE A 28 -11.81 -12.35 3.13
C ILE A 28 -13.33 -12.21 3.31
N GLY A 29 -13.97 -13.30 3.74
CA GLY A 29 -15.42 -13.37 3.95
C GLY A 29 -16.24 -13.92 2.79
N LEU A 30 -15.62 -14.23 1.65
CA LEU A 30 -16.31 -14.93 0.56
C LEU A 30 -16.35 -16.44 0.82
N ALA A 31 -17.53 -17.03 0.65
CA ALA A 31 -17.70 -18.48 0.59
C ALA A 31 -17.57 -18.93 -0.88
N PRO A 32 -16.65 -19.84 -1.23
CA PRO A 32 -16.51 -20.32 -2.60
C PRO A 32 -17.58 -21.35 -2.97
N ASP A 33 -18.38 -21.02 -4.00
CA ASP A 33 -19.57 -21.78 -4.41
C ASP A 33 -19.28 -22.92 -5.39
N SER A 34 -18.10 -22.91 -6.03
CA SER A 34 -17.69 -23.88 -7.04
C SER A 34 -16.38 -24.58 -6.67
N LEU A 35 -16.13 -25.76 -7.26
CA LEU A 35 -14.89 -26.52 -7.04
C LEU A 35 -13.64 -25.73 -7.49
N ILE A 36 -13.76 -25.00 -8.61
CA ILE A 36 -12.70 -24.12 -9.13
C ILE A 36 -12.44 -22.97 -8.15
N ALA A 37 -13.49 -22.34 -7.62
CA ALA A 37 -13.37 -21.28 -6.64
C ALA A 37 -12.72 -21.77 -5.33
N ARG A 38 -13.02 -22.99 -4.89
CA ARG A 38 -12.38 -23.62 -3.72
C ARG A 38 -10.89 -23.83 -3.94
N GLY A 39 -10.49 -24.32 -5.12
CA GLY A 39 -9.06 -24.48 -5.47
C GLY A 39 -8.31 -23.14 -5.48
N ALA A 40 -8.90 -22.10 -6.09
CA ALA A 40 -8.31 -20.76 -6.07
C ALA A 40 -8.23 -20.17 -4.66
N TYR A 41 -9.28 -20.38 -3.85
CA TYR A 41 -9.34 -19.89 -2.47
C TYR A 41 -8.25 -20.49 -1.58
N MET A 42 -7.82 -21.75 -1.82
CA MET A 42 -6.69 -22.34 -1.08
C MET A 42 -5.40 -21.54 -1.25
N ILE A 43 -5.13 -21.01 -2.44
CA ILE A 43 -3.94 -20.19 -2.69
C ILE A 43 -4.14 -18.77 -2.18
N VAL A 44 -5.31 -18.18 -2.45
CA VAL A 44 -5.61 -16.79 -2.10
C VAL A 44 -5.68 -16.59 -0.59
N SER A 45 -6.21 -17.55 0.18
CA SER A 45 -6.28 -17.50 1.65
C SER A 45 -4.92 -17.38 2.34
N HIS A 46 -3.84 -17.74 1.65
CA HIS A 46 -2.47 -17.58 2.13
C HIS A 46 -1.83 -16.24 1.72
N GLY A 47 -2.60 -15.29 1.18
CA GLY A 47 -2.07 -14.02 0.71
C GLY A 47 -1.45 -13.14 1.79
N TYR A 48 -1.64 -13.44 3.09
CA TYR A 48 -0.89 -12.81 4.18
C TYR A 48 0.63 -13.00 4.02
N LEU A 49 1.10 -14.11 3.44
CA LEU A 49 2.52 -14.35 3.15
C LEU A 49 3.10 -13.34 2.15
N GLY A 50 2.25 -12.77 1.29
CA GLY A 50 2.66 -11.71 0.36
C GLY A 50 3.14 -10.46 1.09
N VAL A 51 2.66 -10.21 2.32
CA VAL A 51 3.10 -9.10 3.17
C VAL A 51 4.59 -9.26 3.51
N ASP A 52 4.97 -10.43 4.02
CA ASP A 52 6.34 -10.73 4.41
C ASP A 52 7.31 -10.62 3.22
N ILE A 53 6.94 -11.21 2.08
CA ILE A 53 7.73 -11.14 0.85
C ILE A 53 7.92 -9.68 0.42
N PHE A 54 6.84 -8.89 0.39
CA PHE A 54 6.90 -7.50 -0.04
C PHE A 54 7.80 -6.66 0.87
N PHE A 55 7.67 -6.81 2.20
CA PHE A 55 8.43 -6.03 3.17
C PHE A 55 9.92 -6.39 3.18
N VAL A 56 10.26 -7.68 3.17
CA VAL A 56 11.67 -8.14 3.16
C VAL A 56 12.37 -7.68 1.88
N LEU A 57 11.75 -7.85 0.71
CA LEU A 57 12.33 -7.40 -0.57
C LEU A 57 12.46 -5.87 -0.64
N SER A 58 11.49 -5.13 -0.09
CA SER A 58 11.56 -3.67 -0.03
C SER A 58 12.71 -3.20 0.85
N GLY A 59 12.90 -3.84 2.02
CA GLY A 59 14.04 -3.59 2.90
C GLY A 59 15.38 -3.88 2.21
N TYR A 60 15.48 -5.03 1.54
CA TYR A 60 16.68 -5.40 0.78
C TYR A 60 17.04 -4.37 -0.29
N ILE A 61 16.08 -3.93 -1.13
CA ILE A 61 16.33 -2.95 -2.20
C ILE A 61 16.79 -1.61 -1.61
N VAL A 62 16.21 -1.17 -0.50
CA VAL A 62 16.63 0.06 0.19
C VAL A 62 18.07 -0.10 0.67
N SER A 63 18.39 -1.14 1.44
CA SER A 63 19.75 -1.38 1.93
C SER A 63 20.76 -1.50 0.79
N TYR A 64 20.44 -2.24 -0.28
CA TYR A 64 21.29 -2.38 -1.46
C TYR A 64 21.57 -1.03 -2.15
N THR A 65 20.53 -0.22 -2.35
CA THR A 65 20.68 1.09 -3.01
C THR A 65 21.52 2.06 -2.16
N TYR A 66 21.36 1.99 -0.84
CA TYR A 66 22.08 2.86 0.10
C TYR A 66 23.51 2.40 0.38
N ALA A 67 23.80 1.09 0.36
CA ALA A 67 25.17 0.58 0.42
C ALA A 67 26.05 1.13 -0.72
N HIS A 68 25.45 1.42 -1.87
CA HIS A 68 26.14 1.93 -3.06
C HIS A 68 26.04 3.46 -3.23
N ARG A 69 25.43 4.20 -2.29
CA ARG A 69 25.32 5.67 -2.35
C ARG A 69 25.84 6.29 -1.06
N LYS A 70 26.70 7.31 -1.17
CA LYS A 70 27.05 8.20 -0.05
C LYS A 70 25.89 9.15 0.23
N ASN A 71 24.80 8.65 0.82
CA ASN A 71 23.66 9.46 1.22
C ASN A 71 23.60 9.60 2.73
N THR A 72 23.27 10.80 3.20
CA THR A 72 22.96 11.04 4.62
C THR A 72 21.58 10.47 4.96
N ILE A 73 21.38 10.05 6.21
CA ILE A 73 20.08 9.59 6.72
C ILE A 73 19.01 10.68 6.51
N LEU A 74 19.37 11.95 6.69
CA LEU A 74 18.50 13.10 6.45
C LEU A 74 18.05 13.18 4.98
N GLY A 75 18.96 12.95 4.02
CA GLY A 75 18.61 12.89 2.60
C GLY A 75 17.65 11.75 2.28
N PHE A 76 17.83 10.57 2.88
CA PHE A 76 16.88 9.45 2.73
C PHE A 76 15.49 9.80 3.26
N MET A 77 15.42 10.35 4.47
CA MET A 77 14.17 10.76 5.09
C MET A 77 13.47 11.81 4.23
N ALA A 78 14.17 12.86 3.80
CA ALA A 78 13.60 13.90 2.95
C ALA A 78 13.00 13.34 1.65
N MET A 79 13.71 12.43 0.97
CA MET A 79 13.21 11.77 -0.24
C MET A 79 11.99 10.88 0.02
N ARG A 80 11.94 10.22 1.19
CA ARG A 80 10.80 9.40 1.60
C ARG A 80 9.59 10.26 1.94
N TYR A 81 9.79 11.37 2.66
CA TYR A 81 8.76 12.36 2.95
C TYR A 81 8.19 12.97 1.66
N ALA A 82 9.04 13.44 0.76
CA ALA A 82 8.61 13.97 -0.53
C ALA A 82 7.75 12.95 -1.29
N ARG A 83 8.18 11.68 -1.36
CA ARG A 83 7.40 10.63 -2.04
C ARG A 83 6.00 10.41 -1.44
N ILE A 84 5.85 10.46 -0.11
CA ILE A 84 4.57 10.25 0.57
C ILE A 84 3.67 11.48 0.41
N TYR A 85 4.19 12.67 0.72
CA TYR A 85 3.41 13.90 0.75
C TYR A 85 3.02 14.40 -0.64
N VAL A 86 3.82 14.15 -1.67
CA VAL A 86 3.46 14.49 -3.06
C VAL A 86 2.18 13.79 -3.50
N GLY A 87 1.95 12.54 -3.07
CA GLY A 87 0.71 11.82 -3.35
C GLY A 87 -0.43 12.19 -2.40
N PHE A 88 -0.12 12.36 -1.11
CA PHE A 88 -1.13 12.61 -0.08
C PHE A 88 -1.77 14.00 -0.16
N VAL A 89 -0.97 15.06 -0.39
CA VAL A 89 -1.45 16.45 -0.37
C VAL A 89 -2.53 16.73 -1.42
N PRO A 90 -2.40 16.31 -2.70
CA PRO A 90 -3.45 16.49 -3.69
C PRO A 90 -4.75 15.79 -3.31
N ILE A 91 -4.67 14.57 -2.76
CA ILE A 91 -5.84 13.79 -2.35
C ILE A 91 -6.58 14.51 -1.23
N VAL A 92 -5.85 14.98 -0.20
CA VAL A 92 -6.44 15.75 0.89
C VAL A 92 -7.01 17.07 0.40
N ALA A 93 -6.33 17.78 -0.50
CA ALA A 93 -6.84 19.03 -1.06
C ALA A 93 -8.16 18.80 -1.81
N VAL A 94 -8.25 17.76 -2.65
CA VAL A 94 -9.49 17.38 -3.34
C VAL A 94 -10.59 17.01 -2.34
N TYR A 95 -10.27 16.26 -1.30
CA TYR A 95 -11.23 15.91 -0.24
C TYR A 95 -11.75 17.15 0.51
N LEU A 96 -10.87 18.08 0.88
CA LEU A 96 -11.25 19.34 1.54
C LEU A 96 -12.09 20.22 0.62
N ILE A 97 -11.75 20.32 -0.66
CA ILE A 97 -12.55 21.02 -1.67
C ILE A 97 -13.94 20.38 -1.74
N TYR A 98 -14.02 19.06 -1.87
CA TYR A 98 -15.29 18.33 -1.89
C TYR A 98 -16.16 18.66 -0.66
N LEU A 99 -15.59 18.71 0.55
CA LEU A 99 -16.34 19.07 1.76
C LEU A 99 -16.85 20.52 1.78
N ASN A 100 -16.17 21.45 1.10
CA ASN A 100 -16.64 22.85 1.00
C ASN A 100 -17.80 23.02 0.01
N PHE A 101 -17.91 22.13 -0.98
CA PHE A 101 -18.99 22.14 -1.97
C PHE A 101 -20.12 21.15 -1.66
N ALA A 102 -19.85 20.13 -0.85
CA ALA A 102 -20.87 19.21 -0.36
C ALA A 102 -21.67 19.90 0.76
N PRO A 103 -23.01 20.00 0.65
CA PRO A 103 -23.84 20.39 1.77
C PRO A 103 -23.62 19.33 2.86
N ILE A 104 -22.95 19.69 3.96
CA ILE A 104 -22.76 18.78 5.08
C ILE A 104 -24.15 18.40 5.56
N PRO A 105 -24.59 17.12 5.48
CA PRO A 105 -25.82 16.70 6.12
C PRO A 105 -25.51 16.59 7.61
N PHE A 106 -25.32 17.73 8.28
CA PHE A 106 -25.22 17.79 9.73
C PHE A 106 -26.63 17.62 10.29
N SER A 107 -27.17 16.42 10.13
CA SER A 107 -28.40 16.01 10.78
C SER A 107 -28.13 16.07 12.29
N GLY A 108 -28.85 16.95 13.01
CA GLY A 108 -28.77 17.15 14.46
C GLY A 108 -29.10 15.92 15.33
N ASN A 109 -29.11 14.73 14.75
CA ASN A 109 -29.40 13.46 15.40
C ASN A 109 -28.18 12.84 16.09
N ILE A 110 -26.95 13.30 15.80
CA ILE A 110 -25.74 12.78 16.47
C ILE A 110 -25.71 13.21 17.95
N VAL A 111 -26.20 14.42 18.28
CA VAL A 111 -26.29 14.91 19.66
C VAL A 111 -27.40 14.20 20.45
N LYS A 112 -28.52 13.86 19.80
CA LYS A 112 -29.61 13.08 20.41
C LYS A 112 -29.34 11.58 20.54
N SER A 113 -28.32 11.05 19.87
CA SER A 113 -27.91 9.65 19.99
C SER A 113 -26.91 9.43 21.14
N LEU A 114 -26.34 10.50 21.68
CA LEU A 114 -25.33 10.48 22.75
C LEU A 114 -25.88 10.94 24.11
N LEU A 115 -27.15 11.36 24.14
CA LEU A 115 -27.96 11.66 25.33
C LEU A 115 -29.10 10.63 25.42
#